data_AF-A0A4P6GAE1-F1
#
_entry.id   AF-A0A4P6GAE1-F1
#
_cell.length_a   1.000
_cell.length_b   1.000
_cell.length_c   1.000
_cell.angle_alpha   90.00
_cell.angle_beta   90.00
_cell.angle_gamma   90.00
#
_symmetry.space_group_name_H-M   'P 1'
#
loop_
_entity.id
_entity.type
_entity.pdbx_description
1 polymer ?
#
loop_
_entity_poly.entity_id
_entity_poly.type
_entity_poly.pdbx_seq_one_letter_code
_entity_poly.pdbx_strand_id
1 'polypeptide(L)'
;MDLPLGAAHTRVTSTSSQKERADLLRDIRSVVSSLGVSIEVTPYSPRHDVLTLSAAELRADVDIDAADGATPSMIHWHGAGRPLVPVPGAWSANEINTAHRRKATSYPPTFQALLGILACGFAAANDGSAFQEL
;
A
#
# COMPACT_ATOMS: atom_id res chain seq x y z
N MET A 1 5.83 -19.04 10.71
CA MET A 1 6.48 -17.77 11.05
C MET A 1 5.36 -16.80 11.31
N ASP A 2 5.09 -16.52 12.58
CA ASP A 2 4.07 -15.55 12.97
C ASP A 2 4.66 -14.15 12.77
N LEU A 3 4.11 -13.40 11.82
CA LEU A 3 4.48 -12.00 11.65
C LEU A 3 4.03 -11.24 12.91
N PRO A 4 4.90 -10.48 13.59
CA PRO A 4 4.50 -9.59 14.67
C PRO A 4 3.93 -8.32 14.05
N LEU A 5 2.86 -8.44 13.26
CA LEU A 5 2.04 -7.32 12.86
C LEU A 5 0.97 -7.21 13.94
N GLY A 6 1.19 -6.34 14.94
CA GLY A 6 0.09 -5.84 15.75
C GLY A 6 -1.03 -5.48 14.78
N ALA A 7 -2.12 -6.25 14.84
CA ALA A 7 -3.08 -6.32 13.76
C ALA A 7 -3.42 -4.89 13.31
N ALA A 8 -3.17 -4.61 12.03
CA ALA A 8 -3.19 -3.28 11.44
C ALA A 8 -4.61 -2.72 11.46
N HIS A 9 -5.12 -2.33 12.63
CA HIS A 9 -6.52 -2.04 12.84
C HIS A 9 -6.83 -0.61 12.47
N THR A 10 -7.79 -0.43 11.55
CA THR A 10 -8.44 0.86 11.33
C THR A 10 -9.90 0.80 11.71
N ARG A 11 -10.42 1.92 12.21
CA ARG A 11 -11.85 2.13 12.40
C ARG A 11 -12.48 2.87 11.21
N VAL A 12 -11.69 3.23 10.22
CA VAL A 12 -12.15 3.94 9.02
C VAL A 12 -12.95 2.98 8.14
N THR A 13 -14.18 3.38 7.83
CA THR A 13 -15.08 2.66 6.93
C THR A 13 -15.47 3.48 5.70
N SER A 14 -15.00 4.73 5.62
CA SER A 14 -15.23 5.63 4.48
C SER A 14 -14.14 6.71 4.42
N THR A 15 -13.88 7.29 3.25
CA THR A 15 -13.02 8.48 3.06
C THR A 15 -13.81 9.76 2.84
N SER A 16 -15.14 9.75 2.93
CA SER A 16 -15.99 10.90 2.60
C SER A 16 -15.70 12.14 3.45
N SER A 17 -15.41 11.97 4.74
CA SER A 17 -15.08 13.09 5.63
C SER A 17 -13.58 13.36 5.71
N GLN A 18 -13.20 14.63 5.92
CA GLN A 18 -11.80 15.01 6.13
C GLN A 18 -11.20 14.30 7.34
N LYS A 19 -12.00 14.10 8.40
CA LYS A 19 -11.56 13.39 9.60
C LYS A 19 -11.19 11.94 9.28
N GLU A 20 -12.02 11.22 8.54
CA GLU A 20 -11.73 9.83 8.20
C GLU A 20 -10.51 9.70 7.29
N ARG A 21 -10.32 10.60 6.31
CA ARG A 21 -9.09 10.63 5.50
C ARG A 21 -7.84 10.86 6.35
N ALA A 22 -7.89 11.80 7.29
CA ALA A 22 -6.80 12.06 8.22
C ALA A 22 -6.53 10.87 9.16
N ASP A 23 -7.59 10.21 9.65
CA ASP A 23 -7.48 9.00 10.46
C ASP A 23 -6.87 7.84 9.65
N LEU A 24 -7.27 7.65 8.38
CA LEU A 24 -6.69 6.64 7.50
C LEU A 24 -5.21 6.90 7.20
N LEU A 25 -4.83 8.15 6.91
CA LEU A 25 -3.42 8.53 6.71
C LEU A 25 -2.58 8.24 7.96
N ARG A 26 -3.11 8.52 9.16
CA ARG A 26 -2.44 8.19 10.42
C ARG A 26 -2.26 6.67 10.55
N ASP A 27 -3.30 5.90 10.24
CA ASP A 27 -3.26 4.43 10.36
C ASP A 27 -2.27 3.82 9.35
N ILE A 28 -2.22 4.33 8.10
CA ILE A 28 -1.19 3.98 7.10
C ILE A 28 0.21 4.26 7.63
N ARG A 29 0.46 5.47 8.15
CA ARG A 29 1.76 5.85 8.75
C ARG A 29 2.16 4.91 9.88
N SER A 30 1.23 4.56 10.76
CA SER A 30 1.48 3.67 11.89
C SER A 30 1.98 2.31 11.41
N VAL A 31 1.26 1.70 10.45
CA VAL A 31 1.53 0.35 9.94
C VAL A 31 2.89 0.23 9.27
N VAL A 32 3.30 1.24 8.49
CA VAL A 32 4.54 1.18 7.71
C VAL A 32 5.75 1.80 8.41
N SER A 33 5.56 2.46 9.57
CA SER A 33 6.62 3.19 10.28
C SER A 33 7.85 2.33 10.63
N SER A 34 7.62 1.09 11.07
CA SER A 34 8.70 0.15 11.42
C SER A 34 9.42 -0.46 10.21
N LEU A 35 8.87 -0.29 9.01
CA LEU A 35 9.38 -0.84 7.77
C LEU A 35 10.29 0.15 7.02
N GLY A 36 10.67 1.27 7.63
CA GLY A 36 11.53 2.27 6.97
C GLY A 36 10.89 2.92 5.74
N VAL A 37 9.57 2.86 5.62
CA VAL A 37 8.81 3.45 4.51
C VAL A 37 8.68 4.95 4.72
N SER A 38 9.17 5.73 3.76
CA SER A 38 8.86 7.15 3.67
C SER A 38 7.49 7.34 3.00
N ILE A 39 6.75 8.37 3.45
CA ILE A 39 5.46 8.73 2.88
C ILE A 39 5.51 10.20 2.48
N GLU A 40 5.32 10.45 1.18
CA GLU A 40 5.02 11.77 0.63
C GLU A 40 3.50 11.90 0.44
N VAL A 41 2.96 13.04 0.84
CA VAL A 41 1.53 13.36 0.68
C VAL A 41 1.43 14.52 -0.30
N THR A 42 0.83 14.28 -1.46
CA THR A 42 0.61 15.29 -2.49
C THR A 42 -0.87 15.67 -2.50
N PRO A 43 -1.24 16.87 -2.03
CA PRO A 43 -2.62 17.34 -2.12
C PRO A 43 -2.99 17.58 -3.58
N TYR A 44 -3.99 16.85 -4.09
CA TYR A 44 -4.52 17.07 -5.44
C TYR A 44 -5.71 18.03 -5.41
N SER A 45 -6.55 17.93 -4.38
CA SER A 45 -7.65 18.85 -4.09
C SER A 45 -7.95 18.87 -2.59
N PRO A 46 -8.84 19.76 -2.08
CA PRO A 46 -9.25 19.74 -0.67
C PRO A 46 -9.89 18.42 -0.18
N ARG A 47 -10.22 17.52 -1.11
CA ARG A 47 -10.90 16.25 -0.84
C ARG A 47 -10.14 15.02 -1.32
N HIS A 48 -8.94 15.20 -1.87
CA HIS A 48 -8.16 14.16 -2.51
C HIS A 48 -6.67 14.41 -2.23
N ASP A 49 -6.06 13.46 -1.52
CA ASP A 49 -4.61 13.39 -1.35
C ASP A 49 -4.08 12.14 -2.05
N VAL A 50 -2.94 12.25 -2.73
CA VAL A 50 -2.19 11.11 -3.26
C VAL A 50 -1.05 10.80 -2.31
N LEU A 51 -0.95 9.56 -1.86
CA LEU A 51 0.13 9.08 -1.02
C LEU A 51 1.14 8.32 -1.86
N THR A 52 2.39 8.78 -1.87
CA THR A 52 3.51 8.02 -2.43
C THR A 52 4.33 7.45 -1.29
N LEU A 53 4.34 6.13 -1.19
CA LEU A 53 5.08 5.36 -0.20
C LEU A 53 6.33 4.77 -0.86
N SER A 54 7.49 4.85 -0.19
CA SER A 54 8.76 4.35 -0.74
C SER A 54 9.61 3.66 0.32
N ALA A 55 10.10 2.46 0.02
CA ALA A 55 11.13 1.75 0.79
C ALA A 55 11.89 0.77 -0.10
N ALA A 56 13.16 0.53 0.25
CA ALA A 56 14.05 -0.35 -0.52
C ALA A 56 14.01 -0.03 -2.02
N GLU A 57 13.79 -1.04 -2.86
CA GLU A 57 13.66 -0.92 -4.32
C GLU A 57 12.20 -0.80 -4.77
N LEU A 58 11.23 -0.45 -3.91
CA LEU A 58 9.80 -0.47 -4.23
C LEU A 58 9.08 0.84 -3.83
N ARG A 59 8.09 1.21 -4.65
CA ARG A 59 7.17 2.32 -4.38
C ARG A 59 5.73 1.86 -4.51
N ALA A 60 4.83 2.54 -3.80
CA ALA A 60 3.39 2.37 -3.92
C ALA A 60 2.71 3.73 -3.94
N ASP A 61 1.78 3.94 -4.88
CA ASP A 61 0.86 5.07 -4.83
C ASP A 61 -0.53 4.61 -4.37
N VAL A 62 -1.15 5.41 -3.51
CA VAL A 62 -2.51 5.19 -2.98
C VAL A 62 -3.23 6.52 -2.92
N ASP A 63 -4.39 6.60 -3.56
CA ASP A 63 -5.25 7.78 -3.44
C ASP A 63 -6.07 7.72 -2.14
N ILE A 64 -6.34 8.87 -1.56
CA ILE A 64 -7.33 9.05 -0.50
C ILE A 64 -8.31 10.12 -0.96
N ASP A 65 -9.29 9.70 -1.77
CA ASP A 65 -10.33 10.57 -2.33
C ASP A 65 -11.64 10.43 -1.55
N ALA A 66 -12.30 11.55 -1.24
CA ALA A 66 -13.64 11.56 -0.69
C ALA A 66 -14.70 10.93 -1.60
N ALA A 67 -14.47 10.94 -2.92
CA ALA A 67 -15.36 10.36 -3.92
C ALA A 67 -15.43 8.83 -3.83
N ASP A 68 -14.36 8.18 -3.33
CA ASP A 68 -14.32 6.72 -3.20
C ASP A 68 -15.27 6.20 -2.09
N GLY A 69 -15.57 7.06 -1.12
CA GLY A 69 -16.51 6.77 -0.05
C GLY A 69 -16.10 5.52 0.74
N ALA A 70 -16.94 4.49 0.75
CA ALA A 70 -16.68 3.23 1.46
C ALA A 70 -15.74 2.27 0.71
N THR A 71 -15.31 2.62 -0.50
CA THR A 71 -14.44 1.78 -1.32
C THR A 71 -13.00 2.23 -1.14
N PRO A 72 -12.07 1.37 -0.73
CA PRO A 72 -10.66 1.75 -0.70
C PRO A 72 -10.10 1.86 -2.12
N SER A 73 -9.21 2.82 -2.35
CA SER A 73 -8.51 2.97 -3.62
C SER A 73 -7.56 1.79 -3.85
N MET A 74 -7.25 1.51 -5.12
CA MET A 74 -6.26 0.49 -5.46
C MET A 74 -4.84 0.94 -5.07
N ILE A 75 -3.94 -0.02 -4.90
CA ILE A 75 -2.54 0.24 -4.58
C ILE A 75 -1.71 0.02 -5.84
N HIS A 76 -1.01 1.05 -6.28
CA HIS A 76 -0.16 1.01 -7.46
C HIS A 76 1.31 0.79 -7.10
N TRP A 77 1.73 -0.48 -7.10
CA TRP A 77 3.13 -0.85 -6.88
C TRP A 77 3.97 -0.59 -8.12
N HIS A 78 5.08 0.11 -7.96
CA HIS A 78 5.93 0.51 -9.07
C HIS A 78 7.36 0.80 -8.62
N GLY A 79 8.22 1.13 -9.60
CA GLY A 79 9.61 1.48 -9.33
C GLY A 79 10.48 0.30 -8.89
N ALA A 80 9.99 -0.95 -9.02
CA ALA A 80 10.70 -2.15 -8.62
C ALA A 80 12.08 -2.26 -9.30
N GLY A 81 13.15 -2.30 -8.50
CA GLY A 81 14.55 -2.42 -8.96
C GLY A 81 14.91 -3.79 -9.55
N ARG A 82 14.09 -4.81 -9.28
CA ARG A 82 14.11 -6.15 -9.90
C ARG A 82 12.70 -6.66 -10.27
N PRO A 83 12.57 -7.70 -11.13
CA PRO A 83 11.26 -8.30 -11.45
C PRO A 83 10.55 -8.75 -10.17
N LEU A 84 9.27 -8.39 -10.04
CA LEU A 84 8.42 -8.78 -8.94
C LEU A 84 8.05 -10.26 -9.04
N VAL A 85 7.92 -10.89 -7.88
CA VAL A 85 7.27 -12.19 -7.70
C VAL A 85 5.98 -12.02 -6.88
N PRO A 86 5.05 -12.99 -6.89
CA PRO A 86 3.85 -12.92 -6.07
C PRO A 86 4.21 -12.83 -4.58
N VAL A 87 3.54 -11.93 -3.86
CA VAL A 87 3.70 -11.76 -2.41
C VAL A 87 2.36 -12.09 -1.75
N PRO A 88 2.22 -13.23 -1.05
CA PRO A 88 1.00 -13.59 -0.34
C PRO A 88 0.54 -12.46 0.59
N GLY A 89 -0.72 -12.06 0.44
CA GLY A 89 -1.31 -10.96 1.21
C GLY A 89 -1.03 -9.55 0.67
N ALA A 90 -0.22 -9.40 -0.39
CA ALA A 90 -0.02 -8.10 -1.04
C ALA A 90 -0.44 -8.09 -2.52
N TRP A 91 0.11 -8.98 -3.35
CA TRP A 91 -0.29 -9.15 -4.75
C TRP A 91 0.01 -10.56 -5.26
N SER A 92 -0.79 -11.00 -6.21
CA SER A 92 -0.76 -12.30 -6.87
C SER A 92 -0.12 -12.22 -8.26
N ALA A 93 0.10 -13.37 -8.91
CA ALA A 93 0.81 -13.42 -10.18
C ALA A 93 0.09 -12.68 -11.33
N ASN A 94 -1.25 -12.67 -11.32
CA ASN A 94 -2.09 -11.97 -12.30
C ASN A 94 -2.19 -10.46 -12.06
N GLU A 95 -1.81 -10.00 -10.87
CA GLU A 95 -1.76 -8.57 -10.53
C GLU A 95 -0.43 -7.92 -10.95
N ILE A 96 0.59 -8.73 -11.29
CA ILE A 96 1.89 -8.25 -11.80
C ILE A 96 1.81 -7.97 -13.30
N ASN A 97 2.31 -6.80 -13.71
CA ASN A 97 2.42 -6.46 -15.12
C ASN A 97 3.32 -7.46 -15.88
N THR A 98 2.80 -8.09 -16.93
CA THR A 98 3.48 -9.19 -17.62
C THR A 98 4.67 -8.76 -18.49
N ALA A 99 4.71 -7.52 -18.97
CA ALA A 99 5.72 -7.09 -19.93
C ALA A 99 7.12 -6.97 -19.30
N HIS A 100 7.21 -6.34 -18.12
CA HIS A 100 8.50 -6.09 -17.46
C HIS A 100 8.51 -6.50 -15.99
N ARG A 101 7.36 -6.90 -15.43
CA ARG A 101 7.20 -7.35 -14.04
C ARG A 101 7.75 -6.36 -13.01
N ARG A 102 7.77 -5.06 -13.29
CA ARG A 102 8.24 -4.00 -12.35
C ARG A 102 7.10 -3.20 -11.72
N LYS A 103 5.88 -3.65 -11.95
CA LYS A 103 4.64 -3.03 -11.49
C LYS A 103 3.66 -4.11 -11.09
N ALA A 104 2.86 -3.83 -10.07
CA ALA A 104 1.70 -4.64 -9.69
C ALA A 104 0.57 -3.71 -9.24
N THR A 105 -0.67 -4.18 -9.31
CA THR A 105 -1.82 -3.43 -8.78
C THR A 105 -2.60 -4.33 -7.84
N SER A 106 -2.80 -3.88 -6.60
CA SER A 106 -3.62 -4.60 -5.61
C SER A 106 -4.99 -3.93 -5.46
N TYR A 107 -6.03 -4.75 -5.25
CA TYR A 107 -7.42 -4.30 -5.13
C TYR A 107 -7.97 -4.60 -3.72
N PRO A 108 -7.68 -3.75 -2.71
CA PRO A 108 -8.14 -3.96 -1.34
C PRO A 108 -9.67 -3.93 -1.23
N PRO A 109 -10.33 -4.98 -0.68
CA PRO A 109 -11.78 -5.00 -0.50
C PRO A 109 -12.27 -4.16 0.70
N THR A 110 -11.37 -3.79 1.61
CA THR A 110 -11.68 -2.98 2.81
C THR A 110 -10.47 -2.12 3.19
N PHE A 111 -10.66 -1.05 3.96
CA PHE A 111 -9.55 -0.22 4.46
C PHE A 111 -8.59 -1.03 5.34
N GLN A 112 -9.12 -1.99 6.10
CA GLN A 112 -8.32 -2.95 6.85
C GLN A 112 -7.41 -3.78 5.93
N ALA A 113 -7.94 -4.26 4.80
CA ALA A 113 -7.17 -4.99 3.81
C ALA A 113 -6.12 -4.11 3.12
N LEU A 114 -6.44 -2.84 2.84
CA LEU A 114 -5.48 -1.86 2.32
C LEU A 114 -4.26 -1.75 3.23
N LEU A 115 -4.47 -1.60 4.55
CA LEU A 115 -3.36 -1.54 5.51
C LEU A 115 -2.55 -2.84 5.53
N GLY A 116 -3.21 -4.00 5.52
CA GLY A 116 -2.56 -5.30 5.49
C GLY A 116 -1.71 -5.51 4.23
N ILE A 117 -2.24 -5.13 3.06
CA ILE A 117 -1.54 -5.24 1.78
C ILE A 117 -0.30 -4.34 1.75
N LEU A 118 -0.41 -3.10 2.24
CA LEU A 118 0.75 -2.20 2.35
C LEU A 118 1.83 -2.79 3.26
N ALA A 119 1.43 -3.29 4.44
CA ALA A 119 2.35 -3.92 5.39
C ALA A 119 3.08 -5.12 4.78
N CYS A 120 2.34 -6.06 4.19
CA CYS A 120 2.88 -7.26 3.58
C CYS A 120 3.82 -6.93 2.40
N GLY A 121 3.40 -6.01 1.52
CA GLY A 121 4.17 -5.64 0.34
C GLY A 121 5.51 -4.98 0.71
N PHE A 122 5.52 -4.05 1.66
CA PHE A 122 6.76 -3.41 2.10
C PHE A 122 7.63 -4.31 3.00
N ALA A 123 7.04 -5.20 3.80
CA ALA A 123 7.81 -6.20 4.54
C ALA A 123 8.57 -7.13 3.58
N ALA A 124 7.88 -7.66 2.56
CA ALA A 124 8.49 -8.50 1.52
C ALA A 124 9.52 -7.73 0.66
N ALA A 125 9.33 -6.43 0.45
CA ALA A 125 10.32 -5.61 -0.23
C ALA A 125 11.59 -5.45 0.61
N ASN A 126 11.45 -5.25 1.93
CA ASN A 126 12.57 -5.08 2.84
C ASN A 126 13.40 -6.35 3.03
N ASP A 127 12.77 -7.52 3.09
CA ASP A 127 13.48 -8.80 3.19
C ASP A 127 13.93 -9.35 1.83
N GLY A 128 13.54 -8.69 0.74
CA GLY A 128 13.90 -9.03 -0.64
C GLY A 128 13.03 -10.09 -1.29
N SER A 129 12.09 -10.71 -0.57
CA SER A 129 11.21 -11.78 -1.08
C SER A 129 10.17 -11.30 -2.10
N ALA A 130 9.94 -9.98 -2.21
CA ALA A 130 9.10 -9.40 -3.25
C ALA A 130 9.73 -9.47 -4.66
N PHE A 131 11.02 -9.81 -4.76
CA PHE A 131 11.78 -9.73 -6.00
C PHE A 131 12.32 -11.09 -6.43
N GLN A 132 12.46 -11.27 -7.74
CA GLN A 132 13.18 -12.40 -8.31
C GLN A 132 14.67 -12.32 -7.93
N GLU A 133 15.23 -13.43 -7.46
CA GLU A 133 16.67 -13.58 -7.23
C GLU A 133 17.44 -13.38 -8.55
N LEU A 134 18.65 -12.82 -8.44
CA LEU A 134 19.54 -12.59 -9.58
C LEU A 134 20.25 -13.87 -10.01
#